data_AF-A0A6M5YXX0-F1
#
_entry.id   AF-A0A6M5YXX0-F1
#
_cell.length_a   1.000
_cell.length_b   1.000
_cell.length_c   1.000
_cell.angle_alpha   90.00
_cell.angle_beta   90.00
_cell.angle_gamma   90.00
#
_symmetry.space_group_name_H-M   'P 1'
#
loop_
_entity.id
_entity.type
_entity.pdbx_description
1 polymer ?
#
loop_
_entity_poly.entity_id
_entity_poly.type
_entity_poly.pdbx_seq_one_letter_code
_entity_poly.pdbx_strand_id
1 'polypeptide(L)'
;MGLTVYYYSTRPLAPAEADTIRRAAEVANEGRTWLGCEPVHFFPSDPVGHLLGGSKANLQPHPDDAASAARSELPDGTTRDMLDVLCQLSRDHAIDWALSHDYNTDLGFIRAGVCDGDVLAQIEAFADLGDALGDDALGDFDLE
;
A
#
# COMPACT_ATOMS: atom_id res chain seq x y z
N MET A 1 13.88 -5.75 -4.12
CA MET A 1 13.99 -4.29 -3.86
C MET A 1 12.58 -3.73 -3.80
N GLY A 2 12.27 -2.79 -2.92
CA GLY A 2 10.91 -2.24 -2.82
C GLY A 2 10.82 -1.05 -1.89
N LEU A 3 9.83 -0.20 -2.13
CA LEU A 3 9.52 0.98 -1.33
C LEU A 3 8.32 0.65 -0.45
N THR A 4 8.44 0.89 0.85
CA THR A 4 7.33 0.73 1.80
C THR A 4 6.66 2.07 2.01
N VAL A 5 5.36 2.14 1.77
CA VAL A 5 4.52 3.27 2.19
C VAL A 5 3.96 2.94 3.56
N TYR A 6 4.28 3.77 4.54
CA TYR A 6 3.75 3.70 5.89
C TYR A 6 2.60 4.68 6.05
N TYR A 7 1.59 4.26 6.81
CA TYR A 7 0.44 5.09 7.14
C TYR A 7 0.15 5.01 8.63
N TYR A 8 -0.10 6.17 9.22
CA TYR A 8 -0.27 6.35 10.66
C TYR A 8 -1.50 7.18 10.95
N SER A 9 -2.34 6.76 11.90
CA SER A 9 -3.52 7.54 12.27
C SER A 9 -3.11 8.88 12.87
N THR A 10 -3.75 9.98 12.49
CA THR A 10 -3.40 11.32 13.02
C THR A 10 -3.84 11.53 14.47
N ARG A 11 -4.72 10.66 14.97
CA ARG A 11 -5.18 10.63 16.36
C ARG A 11 -5.05 9.22 16.96
N PRO A 12 -4.93 9.10 18.29
CA PRO A 12 -5.04 7.83 18.96
C PRO A 12 -6.47 7.28 18.84
N LEU A 13 -6.59 5.96 18.82
CA LEU A 13 -7.82 5.20 18.68
C LEU A 13 -8.05 4.34 19.91
N ALA A 14 -9.31 4.12 20.25
CA ALA A 14 -9.65 3.08 21.21
C ALA A 14 -9.35 1.70 20.60
N PRO A 15 -8.97 0.68 21.39
CA PRO A 15 -8.67 -0.66 20.86
C PRO A 15 -9.80 -1.25 20.00
N ALA A 16 -11.05 -1.10 20.43
CA ALA A 16 -12.21 -1.60 19.67
C ALA A 16 -12.41 -0.87 18.32
N GLU A 17 -12.04 0.41 18.24
CA GLU A 17 -12.07 1.19 17.01
C GLU A 17 -10.98 0.73 16.05
N ALA A 18 -9.75 0.56 16.55
CA ALA A 18 -8.63 0.02 15.78
C ALA A 18 -8.93 -1.38 15.21
N ASP A 19 -9.51 -2.27 16.02
CA ASP A 19 -9.88 -3.63 15.58
C ASP A 19 -11.03 -3.64 14.56
N THR A 20 -11.89 -2.62 14.58
CA THR A 20 -12.93 -2.45 13.57
C THR A 20 -12.31 -2.02 12.24
N ILE A 21 -11.37 -1.07 12.27
CA ILE A 21 -10.66 -0.59 11.07
C ILE A 21 -9.78 -1.71 10.46
N ARG A 22 -9.11 -2.51 11.29
CA ARG A 22 -8.32 -3.68 10.81
C ARG A 22 -9.17 -4.65 10.02
N ARG A 23 -10.33 -5.04 10.56
CA ARG A 23 -11.28 -5.94 9.87
C ARG A 23 -11.86 -5.31 8.61
N ALA A 24 -12.14 -4.01 8.63
CA ALA A 24 -12.60 -3.30 7.44
C ALA A 24 -11.53 -3.29 6.34
N ALA A 25 -10.25 -3.14 6.70
CA ALA A 25 -9.15 -3.24 5.75
C ALA A 25 -9.02 -4.63 5.14
N GLU A 26 -9.12 -5.69 5.96
CA GLU A 26 -9.13 -7.09 5.48
C GLU A 26 -10.21 -7.30 4.41
N VAL A 27 -11.44 -6.83 4.66
CA VAL A 27 -12.55 -6.91 3.70
C VAL A 27 -12.28 -6.05 2.45
N ALA A 28 -11.77 -4.83 2.62
CA ALA A 28 -11.47 -3.93 1.50
C ALA A 28 -10.33 -4.45 0.60
N ASN A 29 -9.46 -5.30 1.14
CA ASN A 29 -8.39 -5.94 0.38
C ASN A 29 -8.89 -7.14 -0.45
N GLU A 30 -10.10 -7.64 -0.24
CA GLU A 30 -10.63 -8.78 -1.00
C GLU A 30 -10.75 -8.47 -2.50
N GLY A 31 -10.72 -9.52 -3.32
CA GLY A 31 -10.93 -9.43 -4.77
C GLY A 31 -9.69 -9.04 -5.58
N ARG A 32 -8.49 -9.05 -4.98
CA ARG A 32 -7.20 -8.77 -5.65
C ARG A 32 -6.12 -9.76 -5.22
N THR A 33 -5.09 -9.93 -6.04
CA THR A 33 -3.93 -10.78 -5.73
C THR A 33 -2.85 -10.10 -4.91
N TRP A 34 -2.75 -8.77 -4.97
CA TRP A 34 -1.73 -7.98 -4.27
C TRP A 34 -0.29 -8.46 -4.55
N LEU A 35 -0.02 -8.81 -5.81
CA LEU A 35 1.29 -9.22 -6.28
C LEU A 35 2.20 -8.01 -6.45
N GLY A 36 1.73 -6.93 -7.09
CA GLY A 36 2.50 -5.71 -7.36
C GLY A 36 2.66 -4.77 -6.16
N CYS A 37 1.78 -4.87 -5.17
CA CYS A 37 1.87 -4.16 -3.91
C CYS A 37 1.27 -5.01 -2.80
N GLU A 38 1.87 -5.01 -1.61
CA GLU A 38 1.27 -5.64 -0.44
C GLU A 38 -0.08 -4.96 -0.09
N PRO A 39 -1.06 -5.71 0.42
CA PRO A 39 -2.34 -5.18 0.82
C PRO A 39 -2.22 -4.20 2.00
N VAL A 40 -3.28 -3.44 2.28
CA VAL A 40 -3.34 -2.60 3.49
C VAL A 40 -3.35 -3.50 4.72
N HIS A 41 -2.26 -3.50 5.47
CA HIS A 41 -2.10 -4.23 6.72
C HIS A 41 -1.69 -3.30 7.87
N PHE A 42 -2.17 -3.57 9.08
CA PHE A 42 -1.82 -2.79 10.26
C PHE A 42 -1.02 -3.63 11.25
N PHE A 43 0.07 -3.06 11.75
CA PHE A 43 0.91 -3.68 12.75
C PHE A 43 0.18 -3.71 14.12
N PRO A 44 0.70 -4.50 15.09
CA PRO A 44 0.26 -4.40 16.48
C PRO A 44 0.28 -2.95 16.97
N SER A 45 -0.73 -2.58 17.76
CA SER A 45 -0.95 -1.18 18.14
C SER A 45 0.26 -0.60 18.88
N ASP A 46 0.64 0.62 18.51
CA ASP A 46 1.67 1.40 19.21
C ASP A 46 1.21 1.64 20.67
N PRO A 47 2.11 1.59 21.69
CA PRO A 47 1.78 1.99 23.07
C PRO A 47 1.10 3.35 23.23
N VAL A 48 1.22 4.27 22.26
CA VAL A 48 0.54 5.58 22.27
C VAL A 48 -0.91 5.50 21.75
N GLY A 49 -1.35 4.33 21.27
CA GLY A 49 -2.74 4.08 20.84
C GLY A 49 -3.04 4.49 19.40
N HIS A 50 -2.03 4.80 18.60
CA HIS A 50 -2.20 5.05 17.18
C HIS A 50 -2.18 3.76 16.37
N LEU A 51 -2.87 3.79 15.24
CA LEU A 51 -2.88 2.70 14.29
C LEU A 51 -1.82 2.97 13.22
N LEU A 52 -0.85 2.06 13.14
CA LEU A 52 0.26 2.11 12.20
C LEU A 52 0.17 0.90 11.28
N GLY A 53 0.44 1.10 10.00
CA GLY A 53 0.62 0.02 9.04
C GLY A 53 1.59 0.40 7.95
N GLY A 54 1.79 -0.53 7.03
CA GLY A 54 2.59 -0.29 5.86
C GLY A 54 2.27 -1.29 4.76
N SER A 55 2.48 -0.85 3.53
CA SER A 55 2.32 -1.64 2.31
C SER A 55 3.53 -1.41 1.42
N LYS A 56 4.15 -2.49 0.98
CA LYS A 56 5.34 -2.45 0.14
C LYS A 56 5.03 -2.69 -1.33
N ALA A 57 5.57 -1.84 -2.20
CA ALA A 57 5.57 -2.10 -3.63
C ALA A 57 6.54 -3.24 -3.96
N ASN A 58 6.03 -4.27 -4.64
CA ASN A 58 6.77 -5.48 -5.01
C ASN A 58 7.29 -5.33 -6.44
N LEU A 59 8.53 -4.86 -6.59
CA LEU A 59 9.15 -4.70 -7.91
C LEU A 59 9.58 -6.03 -8.55
N GLN A 60 9.75 -7.07 -7.74
CA GLN A 60 10.19 -8.40 -8.17
C GLN A 60 9.46 -9.46 -7.31
N PRO A 61 8.20 -9.77 -7.62
CA PRO A 61 7.47 -10.81 -6.89
C PRO A 61 8.13 -12.17 -7.07
N HIS A 62 7.97 -13.06 -6.10
CA HIS A 62 8.49 -14.41 -6.20
C HIS A 62 7.79 -15.16 -7.36
N PRO A 63 8.50 -16.01 -8.15
CA PRO A 63 7.89 -16.72 -9.28
C PRO A 63 6.66 -17.55 -8.91
N ASP A 64 6.65 -18.17 -7.73
CA ASP A 64 5.49 -18.95 -7.28
C ASP A 64 4.27 -18.08 -6.98
N ASP A 65 4.48 -16.87 -6.44
CA ASP A 65 3.41 -15.92 -6.16
C ASP A 65 2.84 -15.37 -7.47
N ALA A 66 3.72 -15.07 -8.44
CA ALA A 66 3.30 -14.65 -9.78
C ALA A 66 2.51 -15.75 -10.50
N ALA A 67 2.95 -17.01 -10.41
CA ALA A 67 2.23 -18.14 -10.95
C ALA A 67 0.89 -18.39 -10.24
N SER A 68 0.81 -18.12 -8.94
CA SER A 68 -0.43 -18.20 -8.17
C SER A 68 -1.42 -17.10 -8.58
N ALA A 69 -0.95 -15.85 -8.70
CA ALA A 69 -1.73 -14.71 -9.14
C ALA A 69 -2.31 -14.94 -10.54
N ALA A 70 -1.48 -15.42 -11.48
CA ALA A 70 -1.90 -15.74 -12.85
C ALA A 70 -3.01 -16.79 -12.92
N ARG A 71 -3.10 -17.71 -11.94
CA ARG A 71 -4.18 -18.72 -11.85
C ARG A 71 -5.46 -18.21 -11.22
N SER A 72 -5.41 -17.10 -10.48
CA SER A 72 -6.56 -16.60 -9.72
C SER A 72 -7.59 -15.84 -10.56
N GLU A 73 -7.19 -15.36 -11.75
CA GLU A 73 -7.98 -14.49 -12.63
C GLU A 73 -8.44 -13.17 -11.96
N LEU A 74 -7.93 -12.85 -10.77
CA LEU A 74 -8.20 -11.60 -10.08
C LEU A 74 -7.25 -10.50 -10.59
N PRO A 75 -7.69 -9.22 -10.57
CA PRO A 75 -6.81 -8.10 -10.85
C PRO A 75 -5.70 -8.01 -9.82
N ASP A 76 -4.53 -7.51 -10.25
CA ASP A 76 -3.43 -7.23 -9.34
C ASP A 76 -3.71 -5.99 -8.49
N GLY A 77 -3.25 -6.02 -7.24
CA GLY A 77 -3.33 -4.87 -6.34
C GLY A 77 -2.13 -3.95 -6.54
N THR A 78 -2.41 -2.69 -6.85
CA THR A 78 -1.38 -1.66 -7.05
C THR A 78 -1.24 -0.75 -5.82
N THR A 79 -0.21 0.09 -5.81
CA THR A 79 -0.08 1.14 -4.78
C THR A 79 -1.26 2.14 -4.85
N ARG A 80 -1.87 2.32 -6.03
CA ARG A 80 -3.10 3.13 -6.18
C ARG A 80 -4.28 2.46 -5.48
N ASP A 81 -4.47 1.15 -5.65
CA ASP A 81 -5.52 0.41 -4.94
C ASP A 81 -5.33 0.48 -3.43
N MET A 82 -4.09 0.41 -2.95
CA MET A 82 -3.75 0.59 -1.54
C MET A 82 -4.20 1.98 -1.03
N LEU A 83 -3.92 3.06 -1.78
CA LEU A 83 -4.40 4.40 -1.43
C LEU A 83 -5.92 4.51 -1.45
N ASP A 84 -6.59 3.87 -2.42
CA ASP A 84 -8.04 3.84 -2.51
C ASP A 84 -8.67 3.13 -1.29
N VAL A 85 -8.06 2.04 -0.82
CA VAL A 85 -8.46 1.37 0.42
C VAL A 85 -8.29 2.30 1.62
N LEU A 86 -7.15 2.97 1.77
CA LEU A 86 -6.94 3.92 2.88
C LEU A 86 -7.92 5.11 2.84
N CYS A 87 -8.22 5.62 1.64
CA CYS A 87 -9.23 6.65 1.43
C CYS A 87 -10.63 6.15 1.82
N GLN A 88 -10.98 4.92 1.45
CA GLN A 88 -12.25 4.31 1.87
C GLN A 88 -12.36 4.21 3.39
N LEU A 89 -11.33 3.65 4.05
CA LEU A 89 -11.29 3.53 5.51
C LEU A 89 -11.37 4.89 6.20
N SER A 90 -10.71 5.90 5.62
CA SER A 90 -10.75 7.27 6.13
C SER A 90 -12.17 7.84 6.15
N ARG A 91 -12.96 7.61 5.08
CA ARG A 91 -14.37 8.05 5.01
C ARG A 91 -15.26 7.29 5.98
N ASP A 92 -15.16 5.97 5.96
CA ASP A 92 -16.11 5.10 6.67
C ASP A 92 -15.93 5.17 8.18
N HIS A 93 -14.70 5.43 8.64
CA HIS A 93 -14.35 5.45 10.06
C HIS A 93 -13.97 6.84 10.59
N ALA A 94 -14.09 7.90 9.77
CA ALA A 94 -13.71 9.26 10.14
C ALA A 94 -12.31 9.34 10.78
N ILE A 95 -11.35 8.77 10.07
CA ILE A 95 -9.95 8.70 10.47
C ILE A 95 -9.08 9.33 9.39
N ASP A 96 -8.11 10.14 9.79
CA ASP A 96 -7.14 10.70 8.87
C ASP A 96 -5.81 9.95 9.01
N TRP A 97 -5.07 9.86 7.91
CA TRP A 97 -3.79 9.17 7.84
C TRP A 97 -2.69 10.17 7.52
N ALA A 98 -1.58 10.09 8.25
CA ALA A 98 -0.30 10.65 7.83
C ALA A 98 0.47 9.58 7.06
N LEU A 99 1.04 9.96 5.93
CA LEU A 99 1.76 9.07 5.03
C LEU A 99 3.26 9.36 5.06
N SER A 100 4.04 8.30 4.96
CA SER A 100 5.50 8.35 4.85
C SER A 100 6.01 7.16 4.05
N HIS A 101 7.29 7.17 3.69
CA HIS A 101 7.98 6.02 3.13
C HIS A 101 9.44 5.99 3.59
N ASP A 102 10.19 4.96 3.17
CA ASP A 102 11.57 4.69 3.60
C ASP A 102 12.55 5.87 3.44
N TYR A 103 12.23 6.86 2.60
CA TYR A 103 13.10 8.00 2.27
C TYR A 103 12.49 9.38 2.58
N ASN A 104 11.21 9.44 2.95
CA ASN A 104 10.53 10.68 3.32
C ASN A 104 9.49 10.41 4.41
N THR A 105 9.66 11.03 5.56
CA THR A 105 8.77 10.87 6.73
C THR A 105 7.51 11.73 6.67
N ASP A 106 7.41 12.65 5.71
CA ASP A 106 6.27 13.57 5.55
C ASP A 106 5.86 13.59 4.07
N LEU A 107 5.21 12.52 3.63
CA LEU A 107 4.74 12.40 2.25
C LEU A 107 3.49 13.26 2.04
N GLY A 108 2.64 13.35 3.07
CA GLY A 108 1.38 14.08 3.09
C GLY A 108 0.31 13.32 3.87
N PHE A 109 -0.96 13.63 3.60
CA PHE A 109 -2.09 13.11 4.36
C PHE A 109 -3.19 12.53 3.48
N ILE A 110 -3.99 11.66 4.09
CA ILE A 110 -5.35 11.35 3.64
C ILE A 110 -6.30 11.93 4.68
N ARG A 111 -7.21 12.80 4.25
CA ARG A 111 -8.19 13.45 5.12
C ARG A 111 -9.60 13.29 4.60
N ALA A 112 -10.49 12.78 5.45
CA ALA A 112 -11.89 12.49 5.08
C ALA A 112 -12.03 11.77 3.72
N GLY A 113 -11.12 10.82 3.44
CA GLY A 113 -11.09 10.05 2.19
C GLY A 113 -10.45 10.71 0.98
N VAL A 114 -9.77 11.83 1.16
CA VAL A 114 -9.07 12.52 0.08
C VAL A 114 -7.59 12.45 0.34
N CYS A 115 -6.84 11.81 -0.57
CA CYS A 115 -5.39 11.80 -0.56
C CYS A 115 -4.87 13.14 -1.10
N ASP A 116 -3.86 13.71 -0.44
CA ASP A 116 -3.18 14.91 -0.92
C ASP A 116 -2.60 14.68 -2.33
N GLY A 117 -2.84 15.61 -3.25
CA GLY A 117 -2.48 15.45 -4.67
C GLY A 117 -0.98 15.21 -4.90
N ASP A 118 -0.12 15.83 -4.06
CA ASP A 118 1.33 15.66 -4.12
C ASP A 118 1.78 14.26 -3.70
N VAL A 119 1.01 13.58 -2.83
CA VAL A 119 1.26 12.18 -2.44
C VAL A 119 0.98 11.28 -3.63
N LEU A 120 -0.17 11.48 -4.28
CA LEU A 120 -0.56 10.69 -5.44
C LEU A 120 0.47 10.80 -6.56
N ALA A 121 0.91 12.03 -6.87
CA ALA A 121 1.92 12.27 -7.90
C ALA A 121 3.27 11.60 -7.59
N GLN A 122 3.71 11.62 -6.33
CA GLN A 122 4.96 10.95 -5.92
C GLN A 122 4.84 9.43 -6.02
N ILE A 123 3.73 8.86 -5.58
CA ILE A 123 3.48 7.41 -5.64
C ILE A 123 3.39 6.94 -7.09
N GLU A 124 2.70 7.68 -7.96
CA GLU A 124 2.62 7.38 -9.40
C GLU A 124 4.01 7.43 -10.05
N ALA A 125 4.83 8.44 -9.74
CA ALA A 125 6.20 8.53 -10.24
C ALA A 125 7.09 7.35 -9.80
N PHE A 126 6.87 6.79 -8.60
CA PHE A 126 7.58 5.59 -8.15
C PHE A 126 7.11 4.31 -8.83
N ALA A 127 5.82 4.21 -9.15
CA ALA A 127 5.28 3.09 -9.92
C ALA A 127 5.88 3.07 -11.34
N ASP A 128 5.89 4.24 -12.00
CA ASP A 128 6.49 4.40 -13.34
C ASP A 128 8.00 4.07 -13.35
N LEU A 129 8.72 4.42 -12.28
CA LEU A 129 10.14 4.06 -12.13
C LEU A 129 10.32 2.54 -11.97
N GLY A 130 9.40 1.88 -11.26
CA GLY A 130 9.39 0.43 -11.10
C GLY A 130 9.23 -0.29 -12.43
N ASP A 131 8.30 0.16 -13.26
CA ASP A 131 8.07 -0.38 -14.61
C ASP A 131 9.29 -0.16 -15.51
N ALA A 132 9.88 1.04 -15.50
CA ALA A 132 11.07 1.35 -16.29
C ALA A 132 12.30 0.49 -15.89
N LEU A 133 12.48 0.22 -14.59
CA LEU A 133 13.58 -0.61 -14.11
C LEU A 133 13.30 -2.12 -14.27
N GLY A 134 12.03 -2.52 -14.36
CA GLY A 134 11.61 -3.89 -14.63
C GLY A 134 11.87 -4.31 -16.08
N ASP A 135 11.66 -3.40 -17.03
CA ASP A 135 11.90 -3.65 -18.46
C ASP A 135 13.39 -3.73 -18.82
N ASP A 136 14.25 -2.94 -18.18
CA ASP A 136 15.71 -2.97 -18.44
C ASP A 136 16.42 -4.21 -17.85
N ALA A 137 15.79 -4.96 -16.95
CA ALA A 137 16.37 -6.16 -16.35
C ALA A 137 16.21 -7.44 -17.20
N LEU A 138 15.45 -7.38 -18.30
CA LEU A 138 15.21 -8.52 -19.20
C LEU A 138 15.90 -8.39 -20.58
N GLY A 139 16.67 -7.33 -20.79
CA GLY A 139 17.27 -6.99 -22.07
C GLY A 139 18.81 -7.03 -22.11
N ASP A 140 19.47 -8.11 -21.64
CA ASP A 140 20.77 -8.54 -22.20
C ASP A 140 21.30 -9.82 -21.53
N PHE A 141 20.88 -10.99 -22.04
CA PHE A 141 21.67 -12.22 -21.95
C PHE A 141 21.46 -13.05 -23.22
N ASP A 142 21.78 -12.48 -24.37
CA ASP A 142 22.28 -13.24 -25.51
C ASP A 142 23.81 -12.99 -25.56
N LEU A 143 24.58 -13.91 -24.98
CA LEU A 143 26.00 -14.04 -25.30
C LEU A 143 26.24 -15.45 -25.84
N GLU A 144 26.57 -15.46 -27.13
CA GLU A 144 26.98 -16.58 -27.99
C GLU A 144 27.99 -17.54 -27.37
#